data_AF-A0A946ZQ59-F1
#
_entry.id   AF-A0A946ZQ59-F1
#
_cell.length_a   1.000
_cell.length_b   1.000
_cell.length_c   1.000
_cell.angle_alpha   90.00
_cell.angle_beta   90.00
_cell.angle_gamma   90.00
#
_symmetry.space_group_name_H-M   'P 1'
#
loop_
_entity.id
_entity.type
_entity.pdbx_description
1 polymer ?
#
loop_
_entity_poly.entity_id
_entity_poly.type
_entity_poly.pdbx_seq_one_letter_code
_entity_poly.pdbx_strand_id
1 'polypeptide(L)'
;TTPAAQNGSWSLEMTKATAVSSASYGYIELGTLSTSTSYTVTAYVYWPSSNTGGVSNFTMNLLSDSGSGWSANNFGTSPTVEDSWEFVTITGTTAASLGAGEPKVNLYMGTSAALNDVVYIDNIVVTQN
;
A
#
# COMPACT_ATOMS: atom_id res chain seq x y z
N THR A 1 -1.06 4.66 -19.09
CA THR A 1 -2.26 5.49 -19.33
C THR A 1 -2.89 5.83 -17.99
N THR A 2 -3.45 7.03 -17.82
CA THR A 2 -4.18 7.36 -16.59
C THR A 2 -5.58 6.76 -16.66
N PRO A 3 -5.97 5.87 -15.73
CA PRO A 3 -7.30 5.28 -15.73
C PRO A 3 -8.36 6.30 -15.31
N ALA A 4 -9.61 6.06 -15.70
CA ALA A 4 -10.72 6.69 -14.99
C ALA A 4 -10.74 6.19 -13.54
N ALA A 5 -11.10 7.05 -12.58
CA ALA A 5 -11.26 6.65 -11.18
C ALA A 5 -12.25 5.48 -11.08
N GLN A 6 -11.96 4.54 -10.18
CA GLN A 6 -12.85 3.40 -9.95
C GLN A 6 -14.16 3.85 -9.31
N ASN A 7 -14.08 4.83 -8.42
CA ASN A 7 -15.24 5.41 -7.76
C ASN A 7 -15.20 6.95 -7.85
N GLY A 8 -16.26 7.54 -8.41
CA GLY A 8 -16.36 8.99 -8.53
C GLY A 8 -15.46 9.56 -9.63
N SER A 9 -14.75 10.65 -9.33
CA SER A 9 -14.02 11.43 -10.34
C SER A 9 -12.50 11.40 -10.20
N TRP A 10 -11.97 11.04 -9.03
CA TRP A 10 -10.54 11.15 -8.72
C TRP A 10 -10.04 9.87 -8.05
N SER A 11 -8.83 9.45 -8.41
CA SER A 11 -8.06 8.41 -7.75
C SER A 11 -6.71 8.96 -7.29
N LEU A 12 -6.09 8.34 -6.30
CA LEU A 12 -4.73 8.68 -5.89
C LEU A 12 -3.72 8.06 -6.86
N GLU A 13 -2.85 8.88 -7.42
CA GLU A 13 -1.70 8.43 -8.22
C GLU A 13 -0.44 8.42 -7.35
N MET A 14 0.30 7.31 -7.35
CA MET A 14 1.58 7.18 -6.68
C MET A 14 2.66 6.81 -7.70
N THR A 15 3.64 7.70 -7.86
CA THR A 15 4.78 7.51 -8.76
C THR A 15 6.01 7.16 -7.95
N LYS A 16 6.75 6.13 -8.37
CA LYS A 16 8.00 5.74 -7.71
C LYS A 16 9.06 6.83 -7.82
N ALA A 17 9.36 7.46 -6.68
CA ALA A 17 10.44 8.45 -6.57
C ALA A 17 11.83 7.79 -6.59
N THR A 18 12.83 8.51 -7.10
CA THR A 18 14.20 8.05 -7.38
C THR A 18 14.91 7.28 -6.26
N ALA A 19 15.81 6.40 -6.70
CA ALA A 19 16.67 5.46 -5.98
C ALA A 19 17.05 5.82 -4.52
N VAL A 20 16.17 5.52 -3.59
CA VAL A 20 16.58 5.02 -2.28
C VAL A 20 16.47 3.51 -2.33
N SER A 21 17.55 2.85 -1.92
CA SER A 21 17.68 1.38 -1.90
C SER A 21 16.41 0.73 -1.36
N SER A 22 15.84 -0.16 -2.17
CA SER A 22 14.61 -0.97 -1.94
C SER A 22 13.25 -0.28 -2.18
N ALA A 23 12.80 -0.44 -3.42
CA ALA A 23 11.48 -0.95 -3.76
C ALA A 23 10.19 -0.15 -3.45
N SER A 24 10.21 1.15 -3.19
CA SER A 24 9.00 1.86 -2.69
C SER A 24 8.37 2.84 -3.70
N TYR A 25 7.05 2.80 -3.93
CA TYR A 25 6.26 3.84 -4.62
C TYR A 25 5.91 4.99 -3.69
N GLY A 26 5.75 4.69 -2.41
CA GLY A 26 5.38 5.63 -1.36
C GLY A 26 4.62 4.92 -0.25
N TYR A 27 4.17 5.68 0.73
CA TYR A 27 3.28 5.20 1.78
C TYR A 27 2.13 6.17 1.99
N ILE A 28 1.00 5.64 2.45
CA ILE A 28 -0.12 6.44 2.93
C ILE A 28 -0.22 6.20 4.43
N GLU A 29 -0.04 7.27 5.22
CA GLU A 29 -0.27 7.22 6.66
C GLU A 29 -1.78 7.27 6.92
N LEU A 30 -2.32 6.20 7.52
CA LEU A 30 -3.76 6.04 7.77
C LEU A 30 -4.20 6.61 9.13
N GLY A 31 -3.33 7.37 9.80
CA GLY A 31 -3.53 7.94 11.14
C GLY A 31 -3.12 7.00 12.28
N THR A 32 -3.45 7.39 13.51
CA THR A 32 -3.15 6.63 14.73
C THR A 32 -4.19 5.52 14.93
N LEU A 33 -3.77 4.25 14.82
CA LEU A 33 -4.63 3.07 15.07
C LEU A 33 -4.44 2.54 16.50
N SER A 34 -5.30 1.63 16.97
CA SER A 34 -5.08 0.97 18.27
C SER A 34 -4.03 -0.14 18.17
N THR A 35 -3.24 -0.34 19.22
CA THR A 35 -2.29 -1.48 19.30
C THR A 35 -3.01 -2.80 19.59
N SER A 36 -2.36 -3.94 19.32
CA SER A 36 -2.94 -5.29 19.50
C SER A 36 -4.29 -5.51 18.81
N THR A 37 -4.59 -4.74 17.77
CA THR A 37 -5.92 -4.67 17.17
C THR A 37 -5.85 -5.17 15.73
N SER A 38 -6.84 -5.98 15.34
CA SER A 38 -6.95 -6.47 13.97
C SER A 38 -7.60 -5.41 13.09
N TYR A 39 -7.02 -5.19 11.92
CA TYR A 39 -7.54 -4.30 10.91
C TYR A 39 -7.62 -5.03 9.57
N THR A 40 -8.66 -4.71 8.82
CA THR A 40 -8.78 -5.05 7.41
C THR A 40 -8.73 -3.77 6.60
N VAL A 41 -7.75 -3.69 5.70
CA VAL A 41 -7.62 -2.63 4.70
C VAL A 41 -8.06 -3.19 3.36
N THR A 42 -8.96 -2.49 2.69
CA THR A 42 -9.39 -2.80 1.33
C THR A 42 -9.17 -1.60 0.44
N ALA A 43 -8.89 -1.83 -0.84
CA ALA A 43 -8.74 -0.77 -1.83
C ALA A 43 -8.99 -1.35 -3.23
N TYR A 44 -9.23 -0.46 -4.19
CA TYR A 44 -9.04 -0.78 -5.60
C TYR A 44 -7.68 -0.29 -6.05
N VAL A 45 -6.95 -1.11 -6.78
CA VAL A 45 -5.62 -0.80 -7.32
C VAL A 45 -5.65 -0.99 -8.82
N TYR A 46 -5.05 -0.05 -9.55
CA TYR A 46 -4.84 -0.17 -10.99
C TYR A 46 -3.35 -0.05 -11.28
N TRP A 47 -2.85 -1.07 -11.98
CA TRP A 47 -1.48 -1.15 -12.43
C TRP A 47 -1.41 -0.96 -13.95
N PRO A 48 -0.85 0.16 -14.45
CA PRO A 48 -0.70 0.39 -15.88
C PRO A 48 0.25 -0.63 -16.54
N SER A 49 -0.12 -1.16 -17.71
CA SER A 49 0.78 -2.03 -18.50
C SER A 49 2.04 -1.32 -19.01
N SER A 50 2.04 0.01 -18.98
CA SER A 50 3.22 0.82 -19.28
C SER A 50 4.31 0.72 -18.20
N ASN A 51 3.99 0.16 -17.03
CA ASN A 51 4.98 -0.08 -15.99
C ASN A 51 5.92 -1.22 -16.37
N THR A 52 7.20 -1.05 -16.06
CA THR A 52 8.25 -1.99 -16.45
C THR A 52 8.41 -3.17 -15.50
N GLY A 53 7.94 -3.02 -14.25
CA GLY A 53 8.04 -4.05 -13.24
C GLY A 53 7.03 -5.20 -13.36
N GLY A 54 5.95 -5.04 -14.12
CA GLY A 54 4.83 -5.98 -14.08
C GLY A 54 4.12 -6.03 -12.71
N VAL A 55 2.86 -6.49 -12.72
CA VAL A 55 1.99 -6.54 -11.52
C VAL A 55 2.53 -7.40 -10.38
N SER A 56 3.27 -8.47 -10.69
CA SER A 56 3.78 -9.42 -9.70
C SER A 56 4.77 -8.81 -8.71
N ASN A 57 5.28 -7.61 -9.01
CA ASN A 57 6.17 -6.93 -8.09
C ASN A 57 5.43 -6.00 -7.13
N PHE A 58 4.15 -5.67 -7.33
CA PHE A 58 3.40 -4.83 -6.41
C PHE A 58 3.22 -5.54 -5.07
N THR A 59 3.57 -4.88 -3.98
CA THR A 59 3.31 -5.37 -2.63
C THR A 59 2.55 -4.31 -1.89
N MET A 60 1.56 -4.71 -1.10
CA MET A 60 0.86 -3.81 -0.20
C MET A 60 1.06 -4.31 1.22
N ASN A 61 1.55 -3.48 2.15
CA ASN A 61 1.87 -3.93 3.51
C ASN A 61 1.21 -3.08 4.57
N LEU A 62 0.86 -3.72 5.69
CA LEU A 62 0.49 -3.06 6.94
C LEU A 62 1.74 -2.93 7.82
N LEU A 63 2.34 -1.74 7.84
CA LEU A 63 3.53 -1.49 8.67
C LEU A 63 3.15 -0.96 10.05
N SER A 64 3.95 -1.29 11.07
CA SER A 64 3.91 -0.62 12.37
C SER A 64 5.30 -0.05 12.70
N ASP A 65 5.35 1.11 13.33
CA ASP A 65 6.61 1.74 13.79
C ASP A 65 6.91 1.34 15.24
N SER A 66 8.06 0.72 15.50
CA SER A 66 8.49 0.42 16.87
C SER A 66 9.35 1.51 17.51
N GLY A 67 9.46 2.68 16.88
CA GLY A 67 10.36 3.78 17.26
C GLY A 67 11.81 3.58 16.82
N SER A 68 12.21 2.35 16.48
CA SER A 68 13.51 1.99 15.91
C SER A 68 13.44 1.68 14.41
N GLY A 69 12.26 1.76 13.81
CA GLY A 69 12.01 1.41 12.41
C GLY A 69 10.65 0.76 12.19
N TRP A 70 10.35 0.54 10.91
CA TRP A 70 9.10 -0.05 10.47
C TRP A 70 9.22 -1.57 10.31
N SER A 71 8.27 -2.31 10.86
CA SER A 71 8.12 -3.74 10.60
C SER A 71 6.87 -4.02 9.78
N ALA A 72 7.01 -4.84 8.74
CA ALA A 72 5.86 -5.36 8.00
C ALA A 72 5.17 -6.43 8.85
N ASN A 73 3.91 -6.18 9.20
CA ASN A 73 3.13 -7.13 9.98
C ASN A 73 2.42 -8.12 9.07
N ASN A 74 2.00 -7.67 7.87
CA ASN A 74 1.31 -8.49 6.88
C ASN A 74 1.59 -7.98 5.45
N PHE A 75 1.52 -8.92 4.50
CA PHE A 75 1.62 -8.68 3.06
C PHE A 75 0.25 -8.95 2.43
N GLY A 76 -0.23 -8.00 1.62
CA GLY A 76 -1.42 -8.12 0.80
C GLY A 76 -1.19 -8.89 -0.49
N THR A 77 -2.29 -9.32 -1.10
CA THR A 77 -2.26 -9.84 -2.46
C THR A 77 -2.01 -8.71 -3.45
N SER A 78 -1.05 -8.93 -4.34
CA SER A 78 -0.82 -8.04 -5.48
C SER A 78 -2.01 -8.11 -6.44
N PRO A 79 -2.32 -7.02 -7.17
CA PRO A 79 -3.10 -7.15 -8.40
C PRO A 79 -2.41 -8.16 -9.33
N THR A 80 -3.19 -8.81 -10.17
CA THR A 80 -2.74 -9.88 -11.08
C THR A 80 -2.91 -9.53 -12.55
N VAL A 81 -3.56 -8.40 -12.84
CA VAL A 81 -3.97 -7.97 -14.17
C VAL A 81 -3.59 -6.50 -14.37
N GLU A 82 -2.89 -6.25 -15.48
CA GLU A 82 -2.56 -4.90 -15.91
C GLU A 82 -3.77 -4.22 -16.56
N ASP A 83 -3.78 -2.88 -16.51
CA ASP A 83 -4.81 -2.03 -17.10
C ASP A 83 -6.24 -2.34 -16.65
N SER A 84 -6.41 -2.81 -15.41
CA SER A 84 -7.71 -3.01 -14.80
C SER A 84 -7.68 -2.65 -13.32
N TRP A 85 -8.82 -2.18 -12.80
CA TRP A 85 -9.00 -1.99 -11.37
C TRP A 85 -9.27 -3.34 -10.70
N GLU A 86 -8.41 -3.72 -9.76
CA GLU A 86 -8.56 -4.92 -8.96
C GLU A 86 -8.81 -4.58 -7.50
N PHE A 87 -9.73 -5.32 -6.90
CA PHE A 87 -9.99 -5.20 -5.47
C PHE A 87 -8.95 -5.99 -4.69
N VAL A 88 -8.26 -5.33 -3.77
CA VAL A 88 -7.24 -5.94 -2.91
C VAL A 88 -7.66 -5.85 -1.46
N THR A 89 -7.24 -6.83 -0.67
CA THR A 89 -7.55 -6.92 0.76
C THR A 89 -6.31 -7.33 1.54
N ILE A 90 -6.08 -6.64 2.65
CA ILE A 90 -5.07 -6.98 3.64
C ILE A 90 -5.74 -7.06 4.98
N THR A 91 -5.53 -8.16 5.68
CA THR A 91 -5.89 -8.26 7.09
C THR A 91 -4.62 -8.40 7.90
N GLY A 92 -4.54 -7.68 9.01
CA GLY A 92 -3.39 -7.75 9.88
C GLY A 92 -3.65 -7.18 11.26
N THR A 93 -2.90 -7.68 12.23
CA THR A 93 -2.95 -7.21 13.61
C THR A 93 -1.81 -6.22 13.85
N THR A 94 -2.11 -5.05 14.41
CA THR A 94 -1.10 -4.10 14.87
C THR A 94 -0.30 -4.71 16.02
N ALA A 95 0.99 -4.39 16.11
CA ALA A 95 1.83 -4.96 17.16
C ALA A 95 1.37 -4.48 18.55
N ALA A 96 1.66 -5.30 19.58
CA ALA A 96 1.20 -5.05 20.94
C ALA A 96 1.95 -3.91 21.67
N SER A 97 3.17 -3.61 21.23
CA SER A 97 4.00 -2.52 21.74
C SER A 97 4.80 -1.92 20.59
N LEU A 98 4.79 -0.59 20.52
CA LEU A 98 5.37 0.19 19.43
C LEU A 98 6.43 1.16 19.95
N GLY A 99 7.28 0.69 20.87
CA GLY A 99 8.31 1.55 21.47
C GLY A 99 7.74 2.89 21.98
N ALA A 100 8.53 3.96 21.86
CA ALA A 100 8.09 5.33 22.20
C ALA A 100 7.28 6.03 21.08
N GLY A 101 6.92 5.30 20.02
CA GLY A 101 6.17 5.82 18.88
C GLY A 101 4.67 5.55 18.97
N GLU A 102 3.88 6.32 18.23
CA GLU A 102 2.46 6.02 18.04
C GLU A 102 2.26 4.90 17.01
N PRO A 103 1.25 4.03 17.16
CA PRO A 103 0.76 3.12 16.11
C PRO A 103 0.36 3.85 14.85
N LYS A 104 1.35 4.02 13.97
CA LYS A 104 1.14 4.44 12.60
C LYS A 104 0.99 3.22 11.73
N VAL A 105 -0.14 3.15 11.04
CA VAL A 105 -0.29 2.20 9.96
C VAL A 105 -0.03 2.91 8.65
N ASN A 106 0.93 2.36 7.93
CA ASN A 106 1.22 2.78 6.56
C ASN A 106 0.74 1.72 5.59
N LEU A 107 0.03 2.16 4.56
CA LEU A 107 -0.13 1.38 3.35
C LEU A 107 1.14 1.54 2.52
N TYR A 108 2.05 0.59 2.66
CA TYR A 108 3.26 0.58 1.86
C TYR A 108 2.97 -0.06 0.51
N MET A 109 3.34 0.61 -0.59
CA MET A 109 3.23 0.03 -1.92
C MET A 109 4.58 0.02 -2.61
N GLY A 110 5.01 -1.15 -3.10
CA GLY A 110 6.39 -1.36 -3.55
C GLY A 110 6.55 -2.34 -4.69
N THR A 111 7.60 -2.16 -5.52
CA THR A 111 8.10 -3.11 -6.54
C THR A 111 9.63 -3.14 -6.55
N SER A 112 10.18 -4.32 -6.80
CA SER A 112 11.62 -4.53 -6.98
C SER A 112 12.20 -3.87 -8.25
N ALA A 113 11.35 -3.49 -9.22
CA ALA A 113 11.72 -3.04 -10.57
C ALA A 113 11.56 -1.51 -10.79
N ALA A 114 11.84 -1.02 -12.00
CA ALA A 114 12.48 0.26 -12.33
C ALA A 114 11.82 1.58 -11.85
N LEU A 115 12.56 2.68 -12.04
CA LEU A 115 12.13 4.05 -11.73
C LEU A 115 10.94 4.47 -12.62
N ASN A 116 10.09 5.36 -12.12
CA ASN A 116 8.96 6.00 -12.82
C ASN A 116 7.74 5.11 -13.13
N ASP A 117 7.70 3.86 -12.63
CA ASP A 117 6.44 3.11 -12.61
C ASP A 117 5.41 3.88 -11.75
N VAL A 118 4.13 3.76 -12.08
CA VAL A 118 3.01 4.47 -11.43
C VAL A 118 1.95 3.47 -10.97
N VAL A 119 1.36 3.67 -9.81
CA VAL A 119 0.17 2.92 -9.37
C VAL A 119 -0.97 3.87 -9.03
N TYR A 120 -2.19 3.50 -9.39
CA TYR A 120 -3.39 4.23 -9.02
C TYR A 120 -4.15 3.45 -7.97
N ILE A 121 -4.67 4.15 -6.96
CA ILE A 121 -5.40 3.56 -5.84
C ILE A 121 -6.66 4.36 -5.62
N ASP A 122 -7.74 3.66 -5.31
CA ASP A 122 -9.04 4.26 -5.07
C ASP A 122 -9.79 3.51 -3.95
N ASN A 123 -10.72 4.22 -3.31
CA ASN A 123 -11.64 3.70 -2.31
C ASN A 123 -10.95 2.89 -1.20
N ILE A 124 -9.92 3.47 -0.58
CA ILE A 124 -9.22 2.86 0.56
C ILE A 124 -10.16 2.88 1.77
N VAL A 125 -10.49 1.70 2.30
CA VAL A 125 -11.33 1.53 3.48
C VAL A 125 -10.57 0.73 4.53
N VAL A 126 -10.49 1.28 5.74
CA VAL A 126 -9.88 0.64 6.91
C VAL A 126 -10.99 0.28 7.89
N THR A 127 -11.08 -1.00 8.25
CA THR A 127 -12.05 -1.53 9.21
C THR A 127 -11.31 -2.12 10.39
N GLN A 128 -11.71 -1.72 11.60
CA GLN A 128 -11.26 -2.37 12.84
C GLN A 128 -12.13 -3.61 13.09
N ASN A 129 -11.51 -4.75 13.39
CA ASN A 129 -12.18 -6.02 13.68
C ASN A 129 -12.16 -6.35 15.17
#